data_AF-A0A142JKE6-F1
#
_entry.id   AF-A0A142JKE6-F1
#
_cell.length_a   1.000
_cell.length_b   1.000
_cell.length_c   1.000
_cell.angle_alpha   90.00
_cell.angle_beta   90.00
_cell.angle_gamma   90.00
#
_symmetry.space_group_name_H-M   'P 1'
#
loop_
_entity.id
_entity.type
_entity.pdbx_description
1 polymer ?
#
loop_
_entity_poly.entity_id
_entity_poly.type
_entity_poly.pdbx_seq_one_letter_code
_entity_poly.pdbx_strand_id
1 'polypeptide(L)'
;MPPKIQGFHTAHSDMVTNPNGRADSHLVTCRVCRMSFVTSEAKDVRSHEAEHAALAQGSMPMVARELLKTVGWNLAYQDRPLDLARYTAEDGKLAIVYGWWMRALYRGVSPSEFDAYMAEHLRLVDSIVAGTDNELSPERCATKRWEKYAG
;
A
#
# COMPACT_ATOMS: atom_id res chain seq x y z
N MET A 1 -17.37 -5.45 -30.39
CA MET A 1 -16.89 -4.52 -29.34
C MET A 1 -16.69 -5.35 -28.09
N PRO A 2 -15.47 -5.50 -27.56
CA PRO A 2 -15.29 -6.22 -26.30
C PRO A 2 -15.90 -5.39 -25.15
N PRO A 3 -16.48 -6.04 -24.13
CA PRO A 3 -17.12 -5.35 -23.03
C PRO A 3 -16.07 -4.56 -22.25
N LYS A 4 -16.39 -3.30 -21.91
CA LYS A 4 -15.62 -2.57 -20.89
C LYS A 4 -15.81 -3.32 -19.59
N ILE A 5 -14.78 -4.03 -19.13
CA ILE A 5 -14.71 -4.55 -17.77
C ILE A 5 -14.62 -3.33 -16.85
N GLN A 6 -15.77 -2.85 -16.39
CA GLN A 6 -15.89 -1.87 -15.32
C GLN A 6 -15.52 -2.58 -14.02
N GLY A 7 -14.23 -2.59 -13.72
CA GLY A 7 -13.70 -3.12 -12.48
C GLY A 7 -12.23 -2.75 -12.42
N PHE A 8 -11.92 -1.70 -11.67
CA PHE A 8 -10.59 -1.49 -11.08
C PHE A 8 -9.39 -0.99 -11.90
N HIS A 9 -9.49 -0.65 -13.20
CA HIS A 9 -8.32 -0.06 -13.89
C HIS A 9 -8.01 1.41 -13.57
N THR A 10 -8.80 2.11 -12.76
CA THR A 10 -8.69 3.58 -12.68
C THR A 10 -8.97 4.24 -11.32
N ALA A 11 -9.24 3.51 -10.23
CA ALA A 11 -9.65 4.21 -9.00
C ALA A 11 -8.50 5.01 -8.37
N HIS A 12 -7.29 4.46 -8.34
CA HIS A 12 -6.12 5.13 -7.76
C HIS A 12 -4.85 4.77 -8.54
N SER A 13 -4.46 5.61 -9.50
CA SER A 13 -3.16 5.52 -10.19
C SER A 13 -1.99 5.39 -9.21
N ASP A 14 -2.15 5.96 -8.03
CA ASP A 14 -1.16 6.01 -6.95
C ASP A 14 -0.84 4.63 -6.35
N MET A 15 -1.66 3.60 -6.64
CA MET A 15 -1.46 2.23 -6.13
C MET A 15 -0.75 1.29 -7.09
N VAL A 16 -0.41 1.73 -8.31
CA VAL A 16 0.25 0.87 -9.31
C VAL A 16 1.53 1.51 -9.82
N THR A 17 2.56 0.71 -10.04
CA THR A 17 3.76 1.11 -10.78
C THR A 17 3.87 0.29 -12.05
N ASN A 18 4.38 0.94 -13.11
CA ASN A 18 4.70 0.26 -14.36
C ASN A 18 6.17 -0.20 -14.29
N PRO A 19 6.44 -1.50 -14.14
CA PRO A 19 7.81 -2.00 -13.97
C PRO A 19 8.68 -1.78 -15.22
N ASN A 20 8.07 -1.58 -16.39
CA ASN A 20 8.77 -1.48 -17.67
C ASN A 20 8.84 -0.05 -18.23
N GLY A 21 8.20 0.94 -17.59
CA GLY A 21 8.16 2.34 -18.05
C GLY A 21 7.51 2.57 -19.42
N ARG A 22 6.93 1.54 -20.05
CA ARG A 22 6.28 1.63 -21.37
C ARG A 22 4.82 1.97 -21.19
N ALA A 23 4.35 3.07 -21.79
CA ALA A 23 2.97 3.52 -21.70
C ALA A 23 1.92 2.44 -22.08
N ASP A 24 2.31 1.48 -22.93
CA ASP A 24 1.42 0.42 -23.46
C ASP A 24 1.51 -0.91 -22.69
N SER A 25 2.24 -0.93 -21.57
CA SER A 25 2.42 -2.13 -20.74
C SER A 25 1.17 -2.42 -19.93
N HIS A 26 0.40 -3.44 -20.33
CA HIS A 26 -0.70 -3.97 -19.51
C HIS A 26 -0.22 -4.63 -18.21
N LEU A 27 1.07 -4.92 -18.07
CA LEU A 27 1.69 -5.41 -16.83
C LEU A 27 1.95 -4.25 -15.88
N VAL A 28 1.40 -4.36 -14.68
CA VAL A 28 1.61 -3.39 -13.58
C VAL A 28 2.00 -4.13 -12.30
N THR A 29 2.63 -3.43 -11.37
CA THR A 29 2.89 -3.93 -10.01
C THR A 29 2.09 -3.12 -9.02
N CYS A 30 1.27 -3.79 -8.22
CA CYS A 30 0.55 -3.14 -7.14
C CYS A 30 1.51 -2.73 -6.03
N ARG A 31 1.45 -1.48 -5.60
CA ARG A 31 2.24 -0.96 -4.46
C ARG A 31 1.72 -1.49 -3.14
N VAL A 32 0.43 -1.83 -3.05
CA VAL A 32 -0.24 -2.31 -1.83
C VAL A 32 0.04 -3.78 -1.54
N CYS A 33 -0.14 -4.66 -2.53
CA CYS A 33 0.03 -6.11 -2.34
C CYS A 33 1.33 -6.67 -2.93
N ARG A 34 2.10 -5.85 -3.67
CA ARG A 34 3.35 -6.22 -4.36
C ARG A 34 3.20 -7.25 -5.48
N MET A 35 1.98 -7.66 -5.81
CA MET A 35 1.70 -8.52 -6.94
C MET A 35 1.89 -7.78 -8.27
N SER A 36 2.64 -8.36 -9.19
CA SER A 36 2.63 -7.97 -10.59
C SER A 36 1.54 -8.73 -11.33
N PHE A 37 0.72 -8.03 -12.11
CA PHE A 37 -0.44 -8.62 -12.77
C PHE A 37 -0.74 -7.92 -14.10
N VAL A 38 -1.29 -8.65 -15.06
CA VAL A 38 -1.70 -8.11 -16.36
C VAL A 38 -3.13 -7.59 -16.25
N THR A 39 -3.28 -6.28 -16.41
CA THR A 39 -4.56 -5.57 -16.32
C THR A 39 -5.61 -6.11 -17.28
N SER A 40 -5.22 -6.45 -18.51
CA SER A 40 -6.14 -7.00 -19.52
C SER A 40 -6.50 -8.48 -19.31
N GLU A 41 -5.87 -9.19 -18.37
CA GLU A 41 -6.12 -10.60 -18.09
C GLU A 41 -7.04 -10.76 -16.88
N ALA A 42 -8.26 -11.26 -17.12
CA ALA A 42 -9.28 -11.36 -16.08
C ALA A 42 -8.88 -12.29 -14.91
N LYS A 43 -8.07 -13.33 -15.16
CA LYS A 43 -7.56 -14.21 -14.11
C LYS A 43 -6.58 -13.48 -13.18
N ASP A 44 -5.74 -12.65 -13.74
CA ASP A 44 -4.74 -11.87 -13.02
C ASP A 44 -5.43 -10.82 -12.13
N VAL A 45 -6.43 -10.13 -12.67
CA VAL A 45 -7.24 -9.15 -11.92
C VAL A 45 -7.95 -9.82 -10.74
N ARG A 46 -8.61 -10.98 -10.94
CA ARG A 46 -9.27 -11.70 -9.84
C ARG A 46 -8.29 -12.16 -8.76
N SER A 47 -7.08 -12.55 -9.15
CA SER A 47 -6.06 -12.99 -8.20
C SER A 47 -5.56 -11.81 -7.36
N HIS A 48 -5.39 -10.64 -7.98
CA HIS A 48 -5.06 -9.39 -7.31
C HIS A 48 -6.17 -8.94 -6.33
N GLU A 49 -7.44 -9.02 -6.74
CA GLU A 49 -8.59 -8.70 -5.88
C GLU A 49 -8.69 -9.63 -4.67
N ALA A 50 -8.43 -10.93 -4.86
CA ALA A 50 -8.43 -11.90 -3.78
C ALA A 50 -7.33 -11.58 -2.73
N GLU A 51 -6.16 -11.14 -3.18
CA GLU A 51 -5.09 -10.70 -2.29
C GLU A 51 -5.52 -9.45 -1.51
N HIS A 52 -6.12 -8.46 -2.17
CA HIS A 52 -6.64 -7.26 -1.50
C HIS A 52 -7.72 -7.59 -0.47
N ALA A 53 -8.62 -8.54 -0.75
CA ALA A 53 -9.63 -8.98 0.20
C ALA A 53 -9.02 -9.62 1.47
N ALA A 54 -7.89 -10.33 1.34
CA ALA A 54 -7.18 -10.89 2.49
C ALA A 54 -6.46 -9.79 3.30
N LEU A 55 -5.85 -8.81 2.62
CA LEU A 55 -5.14 -7.67 3.22
C LEU A 55 -6.09 -6.71 3.94
N ALA A 56 -7.28 -6.51 3.39
CA ALA A 56 -8.35 -5.72 4.01
C ALA A 56 -8.81 -6.30 5.36
N GLN A 57 -8.55 -7.58 5.65
CA GLN A 57 -8.93 -8.22 6.92
C GLN A 57 -7.82 -8.22 7.97
N GLY A 58 -6.73 -7.47 7.74
CA GLY A 58 -5.62 -7.37 8.68
C GLY A 58 -4.40 -8.21 8.29
N SER A 59 -4.42 -8.86 7.12
CA SER A 59 -3.19 -9.42 6.56
C SER A 59 -2.25 -8.30 6.10
N MET A 60 -1.00 -8.66 5.84
CA MET A 60 0.04 -7.73 5.39
C MET A 60 0.92 -8.40 4.33
N PRO A 61 1.52 -7.68 3.37
CA PRO A 61 2.47 -8.28 2.43
C PRO A 61 3.69 -8.84 3.17
N MET A 62 4.24 -9.93 2.66
CA MET A 62 5.37 -10.62 3.31
C MET A 62 6.54 -9.69 3.57
N VAL A 63 6.88 -8.82 2.61
CA VAL A 63 7.99 -7.87 2.74
C VAL A 63 7.82 -6.91 3.93
N ALA A 64 6.61 -6.40 4.16
CA ALA A 64 6.31 -5.52 5.28
C ALA A 64 6.36 -6.27 6.61
N ARG A 65 5.86 -7.52 6.66
CA ARG A 65 5.96 -8.37 7.87
C ARG A 65 7.42 -8.61 8.25
N GLU A 66 8.26 -8.96 7.27
CA GLU A 66 9.67 -9.24 7.52
C GLU A 66 10.46 -7.98 7.88
N LEU A 67 10.11 -6.82 7.30
CA LEU A 67 10.69 -5.54 7.70
C LEU A 67 10.40 -5.25 9.18
N LEU A 68 9.12 -5.35 9.60
CA LEU A 68 8.73 -5.13 10.99
C LEU A 68 9.43 -6.11 11.95
N LYS A 69 9.52 -7.39 11.58
CA LYS A 69 10.26 -8.40 12.38
C LYS A 69 11.74 -8.07 12.47
N THR A 70 12.37 -7.60 11.39
CA THR A 70 13.80 -7.28 11.37
C THR A 70 14.10 -6.13 12.34
N VAL A 71 13.30 -5.06 12.29
CA VAL A 71 13.41 -3.94 13.23
C VAL A 71 13.12 -4.39 14.66
N GLY A 72 12.05 -5.18 14.85
CA GLY A 72 11.66 -5.70 16.17
C GLY A 72 12.74 -6.57 16.82
N TRP A 73 13.34 -7.49 16.06
CA TRP A 73 14.43 -8.32 16.58
C TRP A 73 15.68 -7.52 16.93
N ASN A 74 16.03 -6.54 16.11
CA ASN A 74 17.16 -5.65 16.39
C ASN A 74 16.95 -4.88 17.71
N LEU A 75 15.75 -4.32 17.94
CA LEU A 75 15.42 -3.62 19.18
C LEU A 75 15.37 -4.55 20.40
N ALA A 76 14.84 -5.77 20.23
CA ALA A 76 14.67 -6.72 21.32
C ALA A 76 16.00 -7.34 21.81
N TYR A 77 16.94 -7.63 20.91
CA TYR A 77 18.19 -8.29 21.24
C TYR A 77 19.40 -7.36 21.34
N GLN A 78 19.38 -6.18 20.69
CA GLN A 78 20.49 -5.19 20.64
C GLN A 78 21.87 -5.74 20.21
N ASP A 79 21.97 -7.01 19.81
CA ASP A 79 23.22 -7.75 19.65
C ASP A 79 23.70 -7.83 18.19
N ARG A 80 22.96 -7.22 17.25
CA ARG A 80 23.31 -7.23 15.81
C ARG A 80 23.02 -5.91 15.14
N PRO A 81 23.87 -5.43 14.23
CA PRO A 81 23.54 -4.27 13.40
C PRO A 81 22.28 -4.54 12.59
N LEU A 82 21.45 -3.49 12.46
CA LEU A 82 20.21 -3.56 11.70
C LEU A 82 20.54 -3.68 10.20
N ASP A 83 20.38 -4.87 9.64
CA ASP A 83 20.55 -5.09 8.20
C ASP A 83 19.27 -4.71 7.44
N LEU A 84 19.26 -3.50 6.89
CA LEU A 84 18.19 -3.01 6.02
C LEU A 84 18.54 -3.06 4.53
N ALA A 85 19.71 -3.60 4.15
CA ALA A 85 20.20 -3.52 2.77
C ALA A 85 19.28 -4.21 1.74
N ARG A 86 18.46 -5.16 2.20
CA ARG A 86 17.47 -5.89 1.39
C ARG A 86 16.14 -5.17 1.19
N TYR A 87 15.90 -4.04 1.85
CA TYR A 87 14.64 -3.30 1.77
C TYR A 87 14.79 -2.04 0.94
N THR A 88 13.73 -1.69 0.22
CA THR A 88 13.63 -0.46 -0.55
C THR A 88 12.89 0.62 0.24
N ALA A 89 12.99 1.88 -0.22
CA ALA A 89 12.18 2.96 0.32
C ALA A 89 10.67 2.63 0.24
N GLU A 90 10.22 2.02 -0.86
CA GLU A 90 8.82 1.62 -1.03
C GLU A 90 8.38 0.57 0.01
N ASP A 91 9.26 -0.35 0.42
CA ASP A 91 8.94 -1.31 1.48
C ASP A 91 8.74 -0.61 2.84
N GLY A 92 9.54 0.42 3.12
CA GLY A 92 9.39 1.27 4.29
C GLY A 92 8.08 2.05 4.28
N LYS A 93 7.75 2.69 3.16
CA LYS A 93 6.47 3.40 2.99
C LYS A 93 5.28 2.46 3.18
N LEU A 94 5.37 1.27 2.59
CA LEU A 94 4.34 0.25 2.72
C LEU A 94 4.15 -0.20 4.16
N ALA A 95 5.24 -0.44 4.90
CA ALA A 95 5.19 -0.81 6.31
C ALA A 95 4.51 0.27 7.17
N ILE A 96 4.77 1.57 6.89
CA ILE A 96 4.09 2.69 7.56
C ILE A 96 2.58 2.64 7.32
N VAL A 97 2.16 2.55 6.06
CA VAL A 97 0.74 2.58 5.70
C VAL A 97 0.00 1.36 6.28
N TYR A 98 0.60 0.16 6.24
CA TYR A 98 0.00 -1.01 6.89
C TYR A 98 -0.05 -0.87 8.41
N GLY A 99 0.94 -0.25 9.04
CA GLY A 99 0.89 0.07 10.47
C GLY A 99 -0.32 0.94 10.83
N TRP A 100 -0.61 1.95 10.01
CA TRP A 100 -1.82 2.77 10.16
C TRP A 100 -3.10 2.00 9.87
N TRP A 101 -3.12 1.16 8.83
CA TRP A 101 -4.27 0.31 8.51
C TRP A 101 -4.63 -0.65 9.65
N MET A 102 -3.65 -1.32 10.26
CA MET A 102 -3.89 -2.22 11.40
C MET A 102 -4.57 -1.48 12.56
N ARG A 103 -4.10 -0.25 12.86
CA ARG A 103 -4.72 0.60 13.88
C ARG A 103 -6.14 1.01 13.48
N ALA A 104 -6.37 1.36 12.22
CA ALA A 104 -7.68 1.75 11.75
C ALA A 104 -8.69 0.59 11.80
N LEU A 105 -8.25 -0.61 11.43
CA LEU A 105 -9.01 -1.86 11.59
C LEU A 105 -9.38 -2.11 13.04
N TYR A 106 -8.42 -1.98 13.97
CA TYR A 106 -8.69 -2.10 15.40
C TYR A 106 -9.74 -1.09 15.88
N ARG A 107 -9.80 0.11 15.27
CA ARG A 107 -10.80 1.15 15.57
C ARG A 107 -12.09 1.04 14.76
N GLY A 108 -12.29 -0.05 14.02
CA GLY A 108 -13.57 -0.36 13.36
C GLY A 108 -13.76 0.29 11.99
N VAL A 109 -12.69 0.64 11.27
CA VAL A 109 -12.83 0.95 9.84
C VAL A 109 -13.35 -0.29 9.10
N SER A 110 -14.27 -0.09 8.16
CA SER A 110 -14.80 -1.20 7.35
C SER A 110 -13.70 -1.73 6.41
N PRO A 111 -13.53 -3.06 6.26
CA PRO A 111 -12.64 -3.64 5.25
C PRO A 111 -12.92 -3.15 3.81
N SER A 112 -14.16 -2.76 3.50
CA SER A 112 -14.52 -2.19 2.19
C SER A 112 -13.84 -0.85 1.89
N GLU A 113 -13.30 -0.17 2.91
CA GLU A 113 -12.58 1.09 2.77
C GLU A 113 -11.08 0.91 2.56
N PHE A 114 -10.60 -0.34 2.53
CA PHE A 114 -9.17 -0.66 2.48
C PHE A 114 -8.45 0.04 1.32
N ASP A 115 -8.91 -0.12 0.08
CA ASP A 115 -8.20 0.41 -1.08
C ASP A 115 -8.14 1.94 -1.08
N ALA A 116 -9.23 2.61 -0.71
CA ALA A 116 -9.27 4.06 -0.57
C ALA A 116 -8.32 4.53 0.55
N TYR A 117 -8.33 3.83 1.69
CA TYR A 117 -7.43 4.10 2.80
C TYR A 117 -5.96 3.98 2.39
N MET A 118 -5.60 2.88 1.73
CA MET A 118 -4.23 2.62 1.29
C MET A 118 -3.76 3.66 0.28
N ALA A 119 -4.59 3.99 -0.72
CA ALA A 119 -4.26 4.98 -1.74
C ALA A 119 -3.98 6.37 -1.13
N GLU A 120 -4.86 6.84 -0.25
CA GLU A 120 -4.72 8.17 0.35
C GLU A 120 -3.51 8.27 1.28
N HIS A 121 -3.21 7.23 2.06
CA HIS A 121 -2.07 7.21 2.96
C HIS A 121 -0.75 6.97 2.21
N LEU A 122 -0.73 6.19 1.12
CA LEU A 122 0.45 6.08 0.26
C LEU A 122 0.80 7.44 -0.34
N ARG A 123 -0.20 8.18 -0.86
CA ARG A 123 0.00 9.53 -1.39
C ARG A 123 0.53 10.50 -0.33
N LEU A 124 0.04 10.41 0.90
CA LEU A 124 0.56 11.20 2.02
C LEU A 124 2.02 10.84 2.30
N VAL A 125 2.36 9.56 2.43
CA VAL A 125 3.74 9.14 2.71
C VAL A 125 4.68 9.52 1.57
N ASP A 126 4.23 9.43 0.31
CA ASP A 126 5.00 9.88 -0.85
C ASP A 126 5.36 11.37 -0.76
N SER A 127 4.39 12.22 -0.39
CA SER A 127 4.64 13.64 -0.15
C SER A 127 5.68 13.87 0.96
N ILE A 128 5.55 13.12 2.07
CA ILE A 128 6.43 13.26 3.23
C ILE A 128 7.87 12.93 2.85
N VAL A 129 8.04 11.81 2.16
CA VAL A 129 9.37 11.38 1.71
C VAL A 129 9.94 12.32 0.65
N ALA A 130 9.10 12.92 -0.20
CA ALA A 130 9.53 13.90 -1.20
C ALA A 130 9.86 15.28 -0.61
N GLY A 131 9.50 15.55 0.64
CA GLY A 131 9.67 16.86 1.28
C GLY A 131 8.72 17.94 0.75
N THR A 132 7.62 17.53 0.11
CA THR A 132 6.62 18.43 -0.50
C THR A 132 5.42 18.70 0.42
N ASP A 133 5.52 18.34 1.70
CA ASP A 133 4.41 18.39 2.67
C ASP A 133 3.81 19.77 2.91
N ASN A 134 4.53 20.83 2.57
CA ASN A 134 4.02 22.19 2.64
C ASN A 134 2.79 22.41 1.72
N GLU A 135 2.62 21.56 0.69
CA GLU A 135 1.45 21.56 -0.21
C GLU A 135 0.32 20.62 0.27
N LEU A 136 0.62 19.73 1.22
CA LEU A 136 -0.26 18.69 1.73
C LEU A 136 -0.25 18.68 3.27
N SER A 137 -0.72 19.77 3.88
CA SER A 137 -0.96 19.75 5.34
C SER A 137 -1.87 18.57 5.71
N PRO A 138 -1.71 17.93 6.88
CA PRO A 138 -2.60 16.86 7.33
C PRO A 138 -4.09 17.25 7.26
N GLU A 139 -4.41 18.55 7.35
CA GLU A 139 -5.76 19.08 7.23
C GLU A 139 -6.29 19.21 5.78
N ARG A 140 -5.39 19.19 4.78
CA ARG A 140 -5.69 19.23 3.32
C ARG A 140 -5.54 17.88 2.64
N CYS A 141 -4.79 16.96 3.24
CA CYS A 141 -4.79 15.57 2.84
C CYS A 141 -6.14 14.92 3.19
N ALA A 142 -6.59 14.01 2.33
CA ALA A 142 -7.81 13.22 2.48
C ALA A 142 -7.86 12.38 3.78
N THR A 143 -6.80 12.43 4.60
CA THR A 143 -6.70 11.91 5.96
C THR A 143 -7.68 12.46 6.98
N LYS A 144 -8.28 13.64 6.77
CA LYS A 144 -9.37 14.13 7.65
C LYS A 144 -10.49 13.11 7.84
N ARG A 145 -10.84 12.40 6.76
CA ARG A 145 -11.83 11.31 6.78
C ARG A 145 -11.44 10.19 7.75
N TRP A 146 -10.14 9.94 7.90
CA TRP A 146 -9.56 8.84 8.66
C TRP A 146 -9.11 9.23 10.06
N GLU A 147 -9.16 10.52 10.43
CA GLU A 147 -8.74 11.03 11.75
C GLU A 147 -9.41 10.30 12.92
N LYS A 148 -10.69 9.95 12.77
CA LYS A 148 -11.44 9.13 13.76
C LYS A 148 -10.78 7.78 14.06
N TYR A 149 -9.88 7.30 13.19
CA TYR A 149 -9.12 6.07 13.33
C TYR A 149 -7.62 6.29 13.60
N ALA A 150 -7.13 7.54 13.61
CA ALA A 150 -5.71 7.89 13.79
C ALA A 150 -5.24 7.73 15.24
N GLY A 151 -6.12 8.06 16.16
CA GLY A 151 -6.11 7.57 17.52
C GLY A 151 -5.48 8.43 18.58
#